data_AF-A0A367XQW4-F1
#
_entry.id   AF-A0A367XQW4-F1
#
_cell.length_a   1.000
_cell.length_b   1.000
_cell.length_c   1.000
_cell.angle_alpha   90.00
_cell.angle_beta   90.00
_cell.angle_gamma   90.00
#
_symmetry.space_group_name_H-M   'P 1'
#
loop_
_entity.id
_entity.type
_entity.pdbx_description
1 polymer ?
#
loop_
_entity_poly.entity_id
_entity_poly.type
_entity_poly.pdbx_seq_one_letter_code
_entity_poly.pdbx_strand_id
1 'polypeptide(L)'
;MTTFYYSSNRTLYQYGPPVAYTLVYGFIFLYFTIMWTKSKYWWFNIMFTFGFLFKFGYFLISILVLEAYATWIFSIVAYVFHYIAPVFVMSGVYYTVAKLVVAYGREFSALPPIWWILVFTTIDIIVLSLQGASIGVYASYAYDNSYDVARGLEIAKVTIQLVEIIIFFILWFHFLSRVYFGTTSNGPNRAHAHSANVFNFFRLLFNVSSVRHYKGNYLDRKFNTRYVNIRHKTLFAWFPLAITIVIFVVAVLSIFRIVDVSYDFDTRTRRILDQLLVYVFSATAMSVCGIVFVLFHPYWVFGKDNQVSIVGGSRSNSESFRVNGLEEGSSEDNSKYVF
;
A
#
# COMPACT_ATOMS: atom_id res chain seq x y z
N MET A 1 -37.94 -12.71 29.16
CA MET A 1 -36.83 -13.47 28.53
C MET A 1 -36.27 -12.77 27.28
N THR A 2 -37.06 -12.02 26.52
CA THR A 2 -36.63 -11.26 25.33
C THR A 2 -35.85 -9.97 25.64
N THR A 3 -36.09 -9.31 26.78
CA THR A 3 -35.36 -8.08 27.19
C THR A 3 -33.93 -8.34 27.68
N PHE A 4 -33.67 -9.49 28.32
CA PHE A 4 -32.31 -9.89 28.73
C PHE A 4 -31.45 -10.29 27.53
N TYR A 5 -32.04 -10.98 26.53
CA TYR A 5 -31.38 -11.28 25.26
C TYR A 5 -31.03 -10.01 24.47
N TYR A 6 -31.90 -8.99 24.51
CA TYR A 6 -31.67 -7.72 23.81
C TYR A 6 -30.61 -6.85 24.51
N SER A 7 -30.51 -6.90 25.83
CA SER A 7 -29.48 -6.20 26.63
C SER A 7 -28.10 -6.84 26.49
N SER A 8 -28.00 -8.18 26.56
CA SER A 8 -26.72 -8.91 26.41
C SER A 8 -26.16 -8.82 24.99
N ASN A 9 -27.01 -8.68 23.97
CA ASN A 9 -26.56 -8.48 22.60
C ASN A 9 -25.98 -7.08 22.38
N ARG A 10 -26.49 -6.03 23.03
CA ARG A 10 -25.92 -4.67 22.87
C ARG A 10 -24.47 -4.60 23.32
N THR A 11 -24.11 -5.26 24.42
CA THR A 11 -22.72 -5.32 24.87
C THR A 11 -21.87 -6.13 23.89
N LEU A 12 -22.35 -7.28 23.39
CA LEU A 12 -21.61 -8.03 22.37
C LEU A 12 -21.43 -7.26 21.05
N TYR A 13 -22.44 -6.52 20.59
CA TYR A 13 -22.36 -5.71 19.37
C TYR A 13 -21.51 -4.44 19.53
N GLN A 14 -21.47 -3.83 20.71
CA GLN A 14 -20.66 -2.64 20.98
C GLN A 14 -19.19 -2.98 21.32
N TYR A 15 -18.95 -4.04 22.10
CA TYR A 15 -17.61 -4.43 22.54
C TYR A 15 -16.95 -5.50 21.67
N GLY A 16 -17.72 -6.34 20.98
CA GLY A 16 -17.20 -7.46 20.19
C GLY A 16 -16.23 -7.03 19.08
N PRO A 17 -16.63 -6.10 18.17
CA PRO A 17 -15.74 -5.66 17.10
C PRO A 17 -14.47 -4.98 17.63
N PRO A 18 -14.52 -4.00 18.57
CA PRO A 18 -13.30 -3.38 19.08
C PRO A 18 -12.32 -4.36 19.73
N VAL A 19 -12.81 -5.33 20.51
CA VAL A 19 -11.97 -6.36 21.13
C VAL A 19 -11.34 -7.27 20.07
N ALA A 20 -12.13 -7.76 19.12
CA ALA A 20 -11.63 -8.63 18.04
C ALA A 20 -10.52 -7.94 17.22
N TYR A 21 -10.75 -6.68 16.83
CA TYR A 21 -9.75 -5.92 16.08
C TYR A 21 -8.52 -5.58 16.92
N THR A 22 -8.66 -5.30 18.22
CA THR A 22 -7.51 -5.13 19.13
C THR A 22 -6.59 -6.35 19.09
N LEU A 23 -7.15 -7.56 19.16
CA LEU A 23 -6.36 -8.79 19.07
C LEU A 23 -5.69 -8.94 17.70
N VAL A 24 -6.44 -8.76 16.61
CA VAL A 24 -5.91 -8.86 15.24
C VAL A 24 -4.74 -7.89 15.03
N TYR A 25 -4.91 -6.61 15.41
CA TYR A 25 -3.86 -5.62 15.27
C TYR A 25 -2.70 -5.84 16.24
N GLY A 26 -2.96 -6.37 17.43
CA GLY A 26 -1.92 -6.76 18.38
C GLY A 26 -1.00 -7.86 17.82
N PHE A 27 -1.58 -8.90 17.20
CA PHE A 27 -0.80 -9.96 16.55
C PHE A 27 0.00 -9.45 15.34
N ILE A 28 -0.62 -8.61 14.50
CA ILE A 28 0.05 -8.01 13.34
C ILE A 28 1.20 -7.09 13.80
N PHE A 29 0.95 -6.24 14.79
CA PHE A 29 1.97 -5.38 15.40
C PHE A 29 3.14 -6.20 15.94
N LEU A 30 2.86 -7.24 16.74
CA LEU A 30 3.89 -8.12 17.30
C LEU A 30 4.73 -8.79 16.21
N TYR A 31 4.10 -9.26 15.13
CA TYR A 31 4.82 -9.84 13.99
C TYR A 31 5.81 -8.84 13.39
N PHE A 32 5.38 -7.61 13.08
CA PHE A 32 6.28 -6.62 12.51
C PHE A 32 7.38 -6.19 13.49
N THR A 33 7.11 -6.14 14.79
CA THR A 33 8.14 -5.90 15.82
C THR A 33 9.18 -7.02 15.84
N ILE A 34 8.77 -8.29 15.82
CA ILE A 34 9.70 -9.44 15.78
C ILE A 34 10.57 -9.38 14.52
N MET A 35 10.00 -8.95 13.39
CA MET A 35 10.71 -8.84 12.12
C MET A 35 11.84 -7.82 12.13
N TRP A 36 11.93 -6.89 13.09
CA TRP A 36 13.10 -6.01 13.24
C TRP A 36 14.39 -6.81 13.46
N THR A 37 14.32 -7.96 14.14
CA THR A 37 15.48 -8.80 14.44
C THR A 37 15.98 -9.59 13.22
N LYS A 38 15.11 -9.83 12.23
CA LYS A 38 15.39 -10.72 11.08
C LYS A 38 15.57 -9.96 9.78
N SER A 39 14.84 -8.86 9.58
CA SER A 39 14.70 -8.17 8.29
C SER A 39 15.57 -6.91 8.25
N LYS A 40 16.47 -6.83 7.26
CA LYS A 40 17.27 -5.62 6.95
C LYS A 40 16.46 -4.52 6.24
N TYR A 41 15.16 -4.70 6.05
CA TYR A 41 14.25 -3.74 5.42
C TYR A 41 13.74 -2.72 6.45
N TRP A 42 14.67 -1.98 7.07
CA TRP A 42 14.40 -1.10 8.21
C TRP A 42 13.26 -0.11 7.97
N TRP A 43 13.26 0.60 6.84
CA TRP A 43 12.20 1.56 6.52
C TRP A 43 10.82 0.91 6.52
N PHE A 44 10.67 -0.22 5.81
CA PHE A 44 9.41 -0.96 5.75
C PHE A 44 8.97 -1.44 7.15
N ASN A 45 9.89 -2.07 7.90
CA ASN A 45 9.58 -2.60 9.23
C ASN A 45 9.14 -1.47 10.17
N ILE A 46 9.84 -0.33 10.18
CA ILE A 46 9.49 0.84 11.01
C ILE A 46 8.10 1.33 10.66
N MET A 47 7.86 1.62 9.38
CA MET A 47 6.57 2.15 8.91
C MET A 47 5.40 1.22 9.26
N PHE A 48 5.53 -0.08 9.00
CA PHE A 48 4.47 -1.05 9.34
C PHE A 48 4.30 -1.21 10.86
N THR A 49 5.38 -1.21 11.64
CA THR A 49 5.31 -1.33 13.11
C THR A 49 4.56 -0.14 13.71
N PHE A 50 4.89 1.09 13.32
CA PHE A 50 4.20 2.28 13.81
C PHE A 50 2.76 2.36 13.29
N GLY A 51 2.51 2.03 12.02
CA GLY A 51 1.16 2.00 11.47
C GLY A 51 0.22 1.07 12.23
N PHE A 52 0.68 -0.16 12.53
CA PHE A 52 -0.10 -1.12 13.31
C PHE A 52 -0.10 -0.85 14.81
N LEU A 53 0.92 -0.20 15.37
CA LEU A 53 0.90 0.32 16.74
C LEU A 53 -0.23 1.33 16.92
N PHE A 54 -0.35 2.30 16.01
CA PHE A 54 -1.43 3.29 16.07
C PHE A 54 -2.81 2.65 15.87
N LYS A 55 -2.96 1.64 14.99
CA LYS A 55 -4.23 0.90 14.92
C LYS A 55 -4.52 0.10 16.17
N PHE A 56 -3.55 -0.61 16.73
CA PHE A 56 -3.72 -1.31 17.99
C PHE A 56 -4.16 -0.36 19.11
N GLY A 57 -3.47 0.77 19.26
CA GLY A 57 -3.80 1.79 20.25
C GLY A 57 -5.19 2.41 20.03
N TYR A 58 -5.61 2.64 18.79
CA TYR A 58 -6.96 3.13 18.49
C TYR A 58 -8.05 2.22 19.06
N PHE A 59 -7.95 0.91 18.81
CA PHE A 59 -8.96 -0.03 19.31
C PHE A 59 -8.88 -0.24 20.81
N LEU A 60 -7.68 -0.23 21.40
CA LEU A 60 -7.50 -0.29 22.85
C LEU A 60 -8.16 0.91 23.54
N ILE A 61 -7.91 2.12 23.06
CA ILE A 61 -8.55 3.34 23.58
C ILE A 61 -10.06 3.32 23.31
N SER A 62 -10.50 2.79 22.17
CA SER A 62 -11.93 2.64 21.87
C SER A 62 -12.64 1.74 22.88
N ILE A 63 -12.00 0.69 23.38
CA ILE A 63 -12.54 -0.16 24.47
C ILE A 63 -12.63 0.66 25.77
N LEU A 64 -11.58 1.40 26.12
CA LEU A 64 -11.56 2.24 27.33
C LEU A 64 -12.66 3.33 27.29
N VAL A 65 -12.92 3.90 26.11
CA VAL A 65 -14.01 4.87 25.90
C VAL A 65 -15.39 4.24 26.13
N LEU A 66 -15.54 2.93 25.89
CA LEU A 66 -16.79 2.21 26.11
C LEU A 66 -16.98 1.80 27.58
N GLU A 67 -15.93 1.35 28.27
CA GLU A 67 -16.00 0.77 29.63
C GLU A 67 -16.12 1.78 30.78
N ALA A 68 -15.57 2.99 30.64
CA ALA A 68 -15.46 3.96 31.75
C ALA A 68 -15.87 5.37 31.32
N TYR A 69 -16.25 6.22 32.28
CA TYR A 69 -16.62 7.64 32.15
C TYR A 69 -15.65 8.46 31.27
N ALA A 70 -15.78 8.31 29.95
CA ALA A 70 -14.78 8.76 29.00
C ALA A 70 -14.86 10.27 28.83
N THR A 71 -13.82 10.96 29.29
CA THR A 71 -13.58 12.34 28.91
C THR A 71 -13.40 12.41 27.39
N TRP A 72 -13.99 13.42 26.75
CA TRP A 72 -13.85 13.76 25.33
C TRP A 72 -12.41 13.68 24.78
N ILE A 73 -11.42 13.86 25.67
CA ILE A 73 -9.98 13.69 25.42
C ILE A 73 -9.62 12.31 24.86
N PHE A 74 -10.13 11.22 25.46
CA PHE A 74 -9.82 9.86 24.98
C PHE A 74 -10.34 9.62 23.57
N SER A 75 -11.52 10.15 23.24
CA SER A 75 -12.08 10.08 21.89
C SER A 75 -11.19 10.81 20.88
N ILE A 76 -10.70 12.01 21.24
CA ILE A 76 -9.75 12.75 20.39
C ILE A 76 -8.47 11.96 20.15
N VAL A 77 -7.86 11.40 21.21
CA VAL A 77 -6.64 10.60 21.07
C VAL A 77 -6.87 9.38 20.18
N ALA A 78 -8.01 8.69 20.34
CA ALA A 78 -8.39 7.58 19.48
C ALA A 78 -8.47 8.03 18.00
N TYR A 79 -9.14 9.14 17.70
CA TYR A 79 -9.22 9.65 16.32
C TYR A 79 -7.84 10.00 15.76
N VAL A 80 -6.97 10.65 16.53
CA VAL A 80 -5.59 10.94 16.11
C VAL A 80 -4.87 9.65 15.71
N PHE A 81 -4.95 8.60 16.53
CA PHE A 81 -4.36 7.29 16.23
C PHE A 81 -4.98 6.68 14.96
N HIS A 82 -6.29 6.80 14.80
CA HIS A 82 -7.00 6.28 13.64
C HIS A 82 -6.49 6.88 12.33
N TYR A 83 -6.22 8.19 12.30
CA TYR A 83 -5.80 8.93 11.10
C TYR A 83 -4.30 8.86 10.83
N ILE A 84 -3.45 8.75 11.86
CA ILE A 84 -2.00 8.59 11.69
C ILE A 84 -1.66 7.21 11.12
N ALA A 85 -2.33 6.14 11.60
CA ALA A 85 -2.05 4.76 11.20
C ALA A 85 -1.95 4.52 9.66
N PRO A 86 -2.92 4.93 8.82
CA PRO A 86 -2.86 4.69 7.38
C PRO A 86 -1.67 5.38 6.69
N VAL A 87 -1.23 6.56 7.16
CA VAL A 87 -0.08 7.28 6.58
C VAL A 87 1.20 6.43 6.68
N PHE A 88 1.42 5.85 7.86
CA PHE A 88 2.55 4.95 8.09
C PHE A 88 2.45 3.66 7.25
N VAL A 89 1.29 3.00 7.23
CA VAL A 89 1.10 1.78 6.43
C VAL A 89 1.33 2.08 4.94
N MET A 90 0.74 3.15 4.41
CA MET A 90 0.87 3.55 3.01
C MET A 90 2.31 3.92 2.64
N SER A 91 3.05 4.62 3.51
CA SER A 91 4.48 4.88 3.27
C SER A 91 5.30 3.60 3.09
N GLY A 92 4.98 2.55 3.85
CA GLY A 92 5.58 1.22 3.67
C GLY A 92 5.16 0.54 2.36
N VAL A 93 3.91 0.73 1.90
CA VAL A 93 3.44 0.25 0.58
C VAL A 93 4.19 0.97 -0.54
N TYR A 94 4.32 2.30 -0.47
CA TYR A 94 5.07 3.10 -1.44
C TYR A 94 6.53 2.68 -1.53
N TYR A 95 7.16 2.40 -0.39
CA TYR A 95 8.51 1.83 -0.34
C TYR A 95 8.60 0.48 -1.05
N THR A 96 7.58 -0.35 -0.89
CA THR A 96 7.51 -1.66 -1.53
C THR A 96 7.38 -1.53 -3.05
N VAL A 97 6.52 -0.63 -3.53
CA VAL A 97 6.39 -0.31 -4.96
C VAL A 97 7.71 0.21 -5.51
N ALA A 98 8.38 1.13 -4.81
CA ALA A 98 9.70 1.64 -5.19
C ALA A 98 10.73 0.52 -5.39
N LYS A 99 10.76 -0.47 -4.48
CA LYS A 99 11.64 -1.64 -4.64
C LYS A 99 11.27 -2.51 -5.83
N LEU A 100 9.98 -2.67 -6.09
CA LEU A 100 9.51 -3.43 -7.24
C LEU A 100 9.92 -2.77 -8.56
N VAL A 101 9.88 -1.44 -8.62
CA VAL A 101 10.39 -0.66 -9.76
C VAL A 101 11.89 -0.90 -9.97
N VAL A 102 12.70 -0.93 -8.89
CA VAL A 102 14.14 -1.25 -9.00
C VAL A 102 14.36 -2.70 -9.47
N ALA A 103 13.53 -3.63 -9.01
CA ALA A 103 13.68 -5.06 -9.33
C ALA A 103 13.32 -5.41 -10.79
N TYR A 104 12.27 -4.78 -11.34
CA TYR A 104 11.90 -4.95 -12.75
C TYR A 104 12.74 -4.07 -13.69
N GLY A 105 12.99 -2.82 -13.30
CA GLY A 105 13.73 -1.86 -14.11
C GLY A 105 13.06 -0.50 -14.12
N ARG A 106 13.86 0.57 -14.04
CA ARG A 106 13.38 1.95 -14.00
C ARG A 106 12.65 2.37 -15.28
N GLU A 107 13.04 1.81 -16.42
CA GLU A 107 12.49 2.10 -17.75
C GLU A 107 11.00 1.77 -17.92
N PHE A 108 10.45 0.93 -17.05
CA PHE A 108 9.04 0.57 -17.08
C PHE A 108 8.17 1.49 -16.22
N SER A 109 8.75 2.30 -15.35
CA SER A 109 8.01 3.19 -14.45
C SER A 109 8.04 4.63 -14.93
N ALA A 110 6.91 5.32 -14.83
CA ALA A 110 6.82 6.75 -15.13
C ALA A 110 7.60 7.59 -14.10
N LEU A 111 7.69 7.10 -12.86
CA LEU A 111 8.39 7.78 -11.76
C LEU A 111 9.64 7.00 -11.36
N PRO A 112 10.75 7.70 -11.04
CA PRO A 112 11.90 7.05 -10.44
C PRO A 112 11.54 6.42 -9.08
N PRO A 113 12.22 5.33 -8.67
CA PRO A 113 11.91 4.60 -7.44
C PRO A 113 11.72 5.48 -6.19
N ILE A 114 12.61 6.44 -5.96
CA ILE A 114 12.55 7.29 -4.76
C ILE A 114 11.34 8.24 -4.75
N TRP A 115 10.84 8.64 -5.92
CA TRP A 115 9.71 9.57 -6.04
C TRP A 115 8.39 8.94 -5.63
N TRP A 116 8.25 7.62 -5.77
CA TRP A 116 7.12 6.88 -5.22
C TRP A 116 7.00 7.03 -3.70
N ILE A 117 8.12 7.12 -2.99
CA ILE A 117 8.09 7.31 -1.53
C ILE A 117 7.88 8.79 -1.22
N LEU A 118 8.68 9.66 -1.83
CA LEU A 118 8.74 11.07 -1.46
C LEU A 118 7.43 11.81 -1.78
N VAL A 119 6.89 11.68 -3.00
CA VAL A 119 5.70 12.44 -3.41
C VAL A 119 4.50 12.07 -2.55
N PHE A 120 4.15 10.79 -2.53
CA PHE A 120 2.95 10.30 -1.87
C PHE A 120 3.04 10.42 -0.35
N THR A 121 4.16 10.00 0.27
CA THR A 121 4.31 10.16 1.74
C THR A 121 4.27 11.65 2.15
N THR A 122 4.79 12.57 1.34
CA THR A 122 4.75 14.00 1.67
C THR A 122 3.33 14.55 1.60
N ILE A 123 2.56 14.15 0.59
CA ILE A 123 1.13 14.53 0.49
C ILE A 123 0.38 14.00 1.72
N ASP A 124 0.56 12.72 2.07
CA ASP A 124 -0.04 12.09 3.25
C ASP A 124 0.27 12.85 4.56
N ILE A 125 1.52 13.34 4.74
CA ILE A 125 1.92 14.14 5.92
C ILE A 125 1.25 15.52 5.91
N ILE A 126 1.15 16.18 4.76
CA ILE A 126 0.50 17.49 4.63
C ILE A 126 -0.99 17.36 4.96
N VAL A 127 -1.68 16.36 4.41
CA VAL A 127 -3.12 16.17 4.68
C VAL A 127 -3.39 15.72 6.11
N LEU A 128 -2.44 15.03 6.77
CA LEU A 128 -2.55 14.72 8.19
C LEU A 128 -2.60 15.99 9.06
N SER A 129 -1.93 17.06 8.64
CA SER A 129 -1.95 18.34 9.35
C SER A 129 -3.33 19.01 9.27
N LEU A 130 -4.01 18.91 8.12
CA LEU A 130 -5.41 19.36 7.97
C LEU A 130 -6.35 18.59 8.91
N GLN A 131 -6.13 17.29 9.08
CA GLN A 131 -6.90 16.49 10.03
C GLN A 131 -6.65 16.94 11.49
N GLY A 132 -5.40 17.21 11.86
CA GLY A 132 -5.06 17.73 13.19
C GLY A 132 -5.73 19.08 13.46
N ALA A 133 -5.74 19.97 12.46
CA ALA A 133 -6.44 21.25 12.54
C ALA A 133 -7.96 21.07 12.71
N SER A 134 -8.59 20.19 11.93
CA SER A 134 -10.01 19.86 12.07
C SER A 134 -10.35 19.39 13.49
N ILE A 135 -9.58 18.44 14.05
CA ILE A 135 -9.77 17.94 15.42
C ILE A 135 -9.60 19.05 16.46
N GLY A 136 -8.62 19.94 16.28
CA GLY A 136 -8.38 21.08 17.18
C GLY A 136 -9.52 22.10 17.16
N VAL A 137 -10.09 22.38 15.99
CA VAL A 137 -11.25 23.28 15.85
C VAL A 137 -12.51 22.66 16.46
N TYR A 138 -12.73 21.34 16.32
CA TYR A 138 -13.80 20.65 17.03
C TYR A 138 -13.67 20.75 18.56
N ALA A 139 -12.44 20.75 19.09
CA ALA A 139 -12.18 20.81 20.52
C ALA A 139 -12.35 22.21 21.14
N SER A 140 -12.22 23.29 20.36
CA SER A 140 -12.11 24.63 20.92
C SER A 140 -13.45 25.26 21.30
N TYR A 141 -14.59 24.83 20.73
CA TYR A 141 -15.96 25.34 20.98
C TYR A 141 -16.10 26.88 21.06
N ALA A 142 -15.11 27.63 20.56
CA ALA A 142 -14.94 29.06 20.88
C ALA A 142 -15.55 30.01 19.84
N TYR A 143 -16.11 29.49 18.75
CA TYR A 143 -16.64 30.29 17.64
C TYR A 143 -17.97 29.71 17.13
N ASP A 144 -18.91 30.58 16.79
CA ASP A 144 -20.24 30.20 16.26
C ASP A 144 -20.17 29.36 14.96
N ASN A 145 -19.05 29.43 14.22
CA ASN A 145 -18.81 28.67 12.99
C ASN A 145 -17.75 27.56 13.12
N SER A 146 -17.34 27.17 14.35
CA SER A 146 -16.29 26.16 14.55
C SER A 146 -16.61 24.81 13.90
N TYR A 147 -17.88 24.39 13.92
CA TYR A 147 -18.30 23.12 13.32
C TYR A 147 -18.10 23.09 11.80
N ASP A 148 -18.57 24.12 11.07
CA ASP A 148 -18.46 24.19 9.61
C ASP A 148 -17.01 24.26 9.14
N VAL A 149 -16.17 25.01 9.87
CA VAL A 149 -14.73 25.10 9.58
C VAL A 149 -14.06 23.75 9.81
N ALA A 150 -14.31 23.09 10.94
CA ALA A 150 -13.72 21.79 11.26
C ALA A 150 -14.12 20.72 10.24
N ARG A 151 -15.40 20.70 9.84
CA ARG A 151 -15.93 19.80 8.82
C ARG A 151 -15.36 20.09 7.44
N GLY A 152 -15.25 21.37 7.05
CA GLY A 152 -14.63 21.77 5.79
C GLY A 152 -13.17 21.29 5.67
N LEU A 153 -12.40 21.39 6.76
CA LEU A 153 -11.03 20.86 6.82
C LEU A 153 -11.00 19.32 6.69
N GLU A 154 -11.95 18.62 7.31
CA GLU A 154 -12.06 17.17 7.20
C GLU A 154 -12.39 16.72 5.77
N ILE A 155 -13.36 17.38 5.11
CA ILE A 155 -13.73 17.15 3.71
C ILE A 155 -12.55 17.42 2.77
N ALA A 156 -11.85 18.55 2.97
CA ALA A 156 -10.68 18.90 2.16
C ALA A 156 -9.60 17.80 2.25
N LYS A 157 -9.30 17.34 3.45
CA LYS A 157 -8.34 16.26 3.69
C LYS A 157 -8.74 14.96 2.98
N VAL A 158 -9.99 14.50 3.12
CA VAL A 158 -10.40 13.21 2.49
C VAL A 158 -10.44 13.32 0.96
N THR A 159 -10.73 14.51 0.43
CA THR A 159 -10.73 14.77 -1.01
C THR A 159 -9.33 14.71 -1.60
N ILE A 160 -8.35 15.39 -0.98
CA ILE A 160 -6.95 15.34 -1.43
C ILE A 160 -6.42 13.90 -1.37
N GLN A 161 -6.72 13.17 -0.28
CA GLN A 161 -6.32 11.78 -0.13
C GLN A 161 -6.97 10.86 -1.19
N LEU A 162 -8.20 11.13 -1.60
CA LEU A 162 -8.87 10.40 -2.68
C LEU A 162 -8.20 10.66 -4.05
N VAL A 163 -7.88 11.91 -4.35
CA VAL A 163 -7.16 12.28 -5.58
C VAL A 163 -5.79 11.60 -5.62
N GLU A 164 -5.08 11.60 -4.50
CA GLU A 164 -3.78 10.95 -4.36
C GLU A 164 -3.85 9.44 -4.66
N ILE A 165 -4.79 8.71 -4.04
CA ILE A 165 -4.90 7.26 -4.26
C ILE A 165 -5.31 6.93 -5.70
N ILE A 166 -6.11 7.78 -6.36
CA ILE A 166 -6.47 7.62 -7.77
C ILE A 166 -5.22 7.78 -8.65
N ILE A 167 -4.41 8.82 -8.43
CA ILE A 167 -3.15 9.03 -9.16
C ILE A 167 -2.20 7.85 -8.93
N PHE A 168 -2.06 7.40 -7.68
CA PHE A 168 -1.23 6.25 -7.33
C PHE A 168 -1.71 4.96 -8.03
N PHE A 169 -3.03 4.72 -8.06
CA PHE A 169 -3.64 3.59 -8.74
C PHE A 169 -3.34 3.63 -10.25
N ILE A 170 -3.54 4.76 -10.91
CA ILE A 170 -3.25 4.93 -12.34
C ILE A 170 -1.78 4.63 -12.64
N LEU A 171 -0.86 5.22 -11.86
CA LEU A 171 0.58 5.01 -12.05
C LEU A 171 1.00 3.56 -11.80
N TRP A 172 0.39 2.90 -10.81
CA TRP A 172 0.65 1.49 -10.51
C TRP A 172 0.24 0.58 -11.67
N PHE A 173 -0.97 0.75 -12.21
CA PHE A 173 -1.43 -0.03 -13.36
C PHE A 173 -0.66 0.31 -14.64
N HIS A 174 -0.28 1.57 -14.83
CA HIS A 174 0.59 1.96 -15.93
C HIS A 174 1.96 1.25 -15.85
N PHE A 175 2.57 1.21 -14.66
CA PHE A 175 3.80 0.47 -14.42
C PHE A 175 3.64 -1.03 -14.72
N LEU A 176 2.59 -1.69 -14.20
CA LEU A 176 2.35 -3.11 -14.46
C LEU A 176 2.13 -3.39 -15.95
N SER A 177 1.37 -2.54 -16.64
CA SER A 177 1.13 -2.67 -18.08
C SER A 177 2.42 -2.57 -18.89
N ARG A 178 3.31 -1.63 -18.54
CA ARG A 178 4.63 -1.48 -19.16
C ARG A 178 5.53 -2.68 -18.87
N VAL A 179 5.51 -3.22 -17.65
CA VAL A 179 6.27 -4.42 -17.31
C VAL A 179 5.78 -5.63 -18.12
N TYR A 180 4.47 -5.81 -18.27
CA TYR A 180 3.91 -7.00 -18.93
C TYR A 180 3.85 -6.93 -20.46
N PHE A 181 3.56 -5.76 -21.03
CA PHE A 181 3.36 -5.58 -22.47
C PHE A 181 4.44 -4.73 -23.14
N GLY A 182 5.13 -3.86 -22.40
CA GLY A 182 6.20 -3.01 -22.95
C GLY A 182 7.41 -3.81 -23.43
N THR A 183 7.71 -4.93 -22.77
CA THR A 183 8.79 -5.86 -23.14
C THR A 183 8.56 -6.51 -24.51
N THR A 184 7.29 -6.68 -24.88
CA THR A 184 6.81 -7.42 -26.05
C THR A 184 6.87 -6.63 -27.35
N SER A 185 6.79 -5.29 -27.27
CA SER A 185 6.77 -4.41 -28.46
C SER A 185 8.12 -4.32 -29.18
N ASN A 186 9.24 -4.52 -28.45
CA ASN A 186 10.60 -4.19 -28.91
C ASN A 186 11.52 -5.43 -29.03
N GLY A 187 11.03 -6.60 -29.45
CA GLY A 187 11.86 -7.82 -29.56
C GLY A 187 11.63 -8.60 -30.87
N PRO A 188 12.64 -9.29 -31.41
CA PRO A 188 12.56 -10.00 -32.70
C PRO A 188 11.62 -11.22 -32.67
N ASN A 189 11.33 -11.77 -31.48
CA ASN A 189 10.41 -12.89 -31.29
C ASN A 189 8.99 -12.39 -30.94
N ARG A 190 8.27 -11.89 -31.95
CA ARG A 190 6.84 -11.48 -31.86
C ARG A 190 5.85 -12.64 -31.67
N ALA A 191 6.31 -13.87 -31.51
CA ALA A 191 5.43 -15.03 -31.44
C ALA A 191 4.81 -15.16 -30.04
N HIS A 192 3.48 -15.05 -29.95
CA HIS A 192 2.63 -15.29 -28.76
C HIS A 192 2.61 -14.18 -27.70
N ALA A 193 2.85 -12.95 -28.13
CA ALA A 193 2.45 -11.75 -27.40
C ALA A 193 0.94 -11.82 -27.09
N HIS A 194 0.56 -12.17 -25.86
CA HIS A 194 -0.82 -11.96 -25.40
C HIS A 194 -1.16 -10.50 -25.69
N SER A 195 -2.12 -10.26 -26.59
CA SER A 195 -2.56 -8.91 -26.96
C SER A 195 -2.79 -8.06 -25.71
N ALA A 196 -2.55 -6.76 -25.80
CA ALA A 196 -2.77 -5.80 -24.72
C ALA A 196 -4.27 -5.65 -24.40
N ASN A 197 -4.88 -6.73 -23.94
CA ASN A 197 -6.27 -6.86 -23.58
C ASN A 197 -6.36 -6.98 -22.06
N VAL A 198 -7.39 -6.37 -21.48
CA VAL A 198 -7.64 -6.35 -20.03
C VAL A 198 -7.68 -7.78 -19.46
N PHE A 199 -8.26 -8.73 -20.20
CA PHE A 199 -8.29 -10.14 -19.81
C PHE A 199 -6.88 -10.76 -19.72
N ASN A 200 -5.99 -10.44 -20.65
CA ASN A 200 -4.61 -10.89 -20.63
C ASN A 200 -3.80 -10.23 -19.50
N PHE A 201 -4.07 -8.95 -19.22
CA PHE A 201 -3.47 -8.25 -18.07
C PHE A 201 -3.82 -8.94 -16.76
N PHE A 202 -5.09 -9.26 -16.53
CA PHE A 202 -5.50 -10.00 -15.34
C PHE A 202 -4.89 -11.41 -15.32
N ARG A 203 -4.83 -12.11 -16.46
CA ARG A 203 -4.17 -13.43 -16.54
C ARG A 203 -2.66 -13.37 -16.18
N LEU A 204 -1.98 -12.28 -16.56
CA LEU A 204 -0.59 -11.98 -16.20
C LEU A 204 -0.44 -11.62 -14.72
N LEU A 205 -1.38 -10.87 -14.16
CA LEU A 205 -1.41 -10.48 -12.74
C LEU A 205 -1.68 -11.69 -11.84
N PHE A 206 -2.63 -12.55 -12.19
CA PHE A 206 -2.95 -13.80 -11.48
C PHE A 206 -1.89 -14.89 -11.62
N ASN A 207 -0.79 -14.63 -12.35
CA ASN A 207 0.33 -15.54 -12.52
C ASN A 207 -0.10 -16.99 -12.87
N VAL A 208 -1.07 -17.14 -13.78
CA VAL A 208 -1.61 -18.43 -14.20
C VAL A 208 -0.49 -19.28 -14.83
N SER A 209 -0.54 -20.61 -14.67
CA SER A 209 0.49 -21.56 -15.15
C SER A 209 0.90 -21.34 -16.62
N SER A 210 -0.08 -21.05 -17.49
CA SER A 210 0.11 -20.71 -18.91
C SER A 210 1.00 -19.48 -19.15
N VAL A 211 1.07 -18.55 -18.21
CA VAL A 211 1.80 -17.27 -18.32
C VAL A 211 3.14 -17.30 -17.57
N ARG A 212 3.31 -18.26 -16.64
CA ARG A 212 4.55 -18.45 -15.89
C ARG A 212 5.73 -18.80 -16.81
N HIS A 213 5.49 -19.65 -17.82
CA HIS A 213 6.50 -19.97 -18.85
C HIS A 213 6.84 -18.75 -19.72
N TYR A 214 5.87 -17.88 -20.02
CA TYR A 214 6.11 -16.64 -20.75
C TYR A 214 6.96 -15.64 -19.95
N LYS A 215 6.68 -15.49 -18.65
CA LYS A 215 7.48 -14.66 -17.73
C LYS A 215 8.93 -15.13 -17.62
N GLY A 216 9.14 -16.44 -17.42
CA GLY A 216 10.48 -17.02 -17.24
C GLY A 216 11.34 -17.03 -18.52
N ASN A 217 10.74 -17.22 -19.70
CA ASN A 217 11.51 -17.39 -20.93
C ASN A 217 11.77 -16.08 -21.70
N TYR A 218 10.87 -15.09 -21.62
CA TYR A 218 10.93 -13.88 -22.47
C TYR A 218 11.10 -12.58 -21.70
N LEU A 219 10.40 -12.41 -20.58
CA LEU A 219 10.46 -11.18 -19.78
C LEU A 219 11.75 -11.10 -18.95
N ASP A 220 12.22 -12.23 -18.41
CA ASP A 220 13.44 -12.27 -17.58
C ASP A 220 14.72 -11.85 -18.30
N ARG A 221 14.79 -11.99 -19.63
CA ARG A 221 15.98 -11.63 -20.43
C ARG A 221 16.20 -10.11 -20.53
N LYS A 222 15.16 -9.28 -20.38
CA LYS A 222 15.25 -7.81 -20.45
C LYS A 222 15.33 -7.14 -19.08
N PHE A 223 14.93 -7.82 -18.02
CA PHE A 223 15.03 -7.26 -16.67
C PHE A 223 16.47 -7.39 -16.15
N ASN A 224 16.81 -6.57 -15.14
CA ASN A 224 18.17 -6.53 -14.58
C ASN A 224 18.65 -7.93 -14.14
N THR A 225 19.77 -8.38 -14.70
CA THR A 225 20.37 -9.71 -14.46
C THR A 225 20.79 -9.93 -13.00
N ARG A 226 21.04 -8.84 -12.26
CA ARG A 226 21.43 -8.88 -10.84
C ARG A 226 20.36 -9.48 -9.92
N TYR A 227 19.08 -9.44 -10.30
CA TYR A 227 17.96 -9.85 -9.45
C TYR A 227 17.27 -11.15 -9.91
N VAL A 228 17.86 -11.90 -10.85
CA VAL A 228 17.30 -13.15 -11.40
C VAL A 228 16.95 -14.16 -10.30
N ASN A 229 17.86 -14.36 -9.33
CA ASN A 229 17.67 -15.28 -8.21
C ASN A 229 16.51 -14.90 -7.27
N ILE A 230 16.11 -13.62 -7.27
CA ILE A 230 14.97 -13.13 -6.49
C ILE A 230 13.67 -13.33 -7.26
N ARG A 231 13.68 -13.15 -8.59
CA ARG A 231 12.48 -13.27 -9.44
C ARG A 231 11.99 -14.71 -9.63
N HIS A 232 12.90 -15.70 -9.62
CA HIS A 232 12.52 -17.11 -9.69
C HIS A 232 11.83 -17.62 -8.42
N LYS A 233 11.85 -16.86 -7.31
CA LYS A 233 11.10 -17.24 -6.10
C LYS A 233 9.60 -17.20 -6.37
N THR A 234 8.91 -18.26 -5.99
CA THR A 234 7.45 -18.38 -6.15
C THR A 234 6.71 -17.20 -5.52
N LEU A 235 7.16 -16.70 -4.36
CA LEU A 235 6.57 -15.55 -3.66
C LEU A 235 6.69 -14.23 -4.42
N PHE A 236 7.76 -14.03 -5.20
CA PHE A 236 7.94 -12.80 -5.98
C PHE A 236 6.91 -12.70 -7.11
N ALA A 237 6.54 -13.83 -7.73
CA ALA A 237 5.58 -13.84 -8.83
C ALA A 237 4.16 -13.41 -8.40
N TRP A 238 3.79 -13.65 -7.14
CA TRP A 238 2.50 -13.26 -6.54
C TRP A 238 2.52 -11.86 -5.91
N PHE A 239 3.70 -11.27 -5.75
CA PHE A 239 3.86 -10.00 -5.05
C PHE A 239 3.16 -8.80 -5.72
N PRO A 240 3.18 -8.63 -7.06
CA PRO A 240 2.41 -7.57 -7.73
C PRO A 240 0.90 -7.72 -7.51
N LEU A 241 0.39 -8.95 -7.39
CA LEU A 241 -1.01 -9.20 -7.08
C LEU A 241 -1.33 -8.80 -5.64
N ALA A 242 -0.47 -9.17 -4.68
CA ALA A 242 -0.60 -8.78 -3.27
C ALA A 242 -0.69 -7.25 -3.11
N ILE A 243 0.21 -6.51 -3.79
CA ILE A 243 0.18 -5.04 -3.78
C ILE A 243 -1.12 -4.53 -4.42
N THR A 244 -1.53 -5.06 -5.58
CA THR A 244 -2.78 -4.64 -6.24
C THR A 244 -4.00 -4.82 -5.33
N ILE A 245 -4.08 -5.92 -4.58
CA ILE A 245 -5.16 -6.16 -3.60
C ILE A 245 -5.15 -5.05 -2.54
N VAL A 246 -3.98 -4.73 -1.97
CA VAL A 246 -3.88 -3.69 -0.94
C VAL A 246 -4.28 -2.33 -1.49
N ILE A 247 -3.78 -1.95 -2.66
CA ILE A 247 -4.10 -0.67 -3.29
C ILE A 247 -5.60 -0.57 -3.57
N PHE A 248 -6.21 -1.63 -4.07
CA PHE A 248 -7.65 -1.68 -4.32
C PHE A 248 -8.46 -1.52 -3.03
N VAL A 249 -8.11 -2.25 -1.98
CA VAL A 249 -8.76 -2.16 -0.67
C VAL A 249 -8.64 -0.75 -0.09
N VAL A 250 -7.47 -0.12 -0.19
CA VAL A 250 -7.26 1.27 0.26
C VAL A 250 -8.03 2.27 -0.60
N ALA A 251 -8.11 2.08 -1.92
CA ALA A 251 -8.90 2.94 -2.79
C ALA A 251 -10.39 2.91 -2.42
N VAL A 252 -10.94 1.72 -2.18
CA VAL A 252 -12.32 1.56 -1.73
C VAL A 252 -12.51 2.25 -0.37
N LEU A 253 -11.56 2.11 0.56
CA LEU A 253 -11.60 2.84 1.83
C LEU A 253 -11.65 4.35 1.68
N SER A 254 -10.86 4.92 0.77
CA SER A 254 -10.86 6.37 0.54
C SER A 254 -12.21 6.86 0.03
N ILE A 255 -12.91 6.07 -0.78
CA ILE A 255 -14.27 6.37 -1.24
C ILE A 255 -15.27 6.32 -0.07
N PHE A 256 -15.19 5.30 0.79
CA PHE A 256 -16.06 5.25 1.97
C PHE A 256 -15.79 6.39 2.96
N ARG A 257 -14.55 6.83 3.10
CA ARG A 257 -14.19 7.98 3.95
C ARG A 257 -14.81 9.28 3.47
N ILE A 258 -14.80 9.56 2.16
CA ILE A 258 -15.45 10.78 1.66
C ILE A 258 -16.97 10.72 1.84
N VAL A 259 -17.58 9.54 1.66
CA VAL A 259 -19.00 9.33 1.94
C VAL A 259 -19.30 9.60 3.41
N ASP A 260 -18.57 8.99 4.33
CA ASP A 260 -18.77 9.15 5.78
C ASP A 260 -18.74 10.62 6.23
N VAL A 261 -17.79 11.40 5.72
CA VAL A 261 -17.65 12.83 6.08
C VAL A 261 -18.71 13.72 5.38
N SER A 262 -19.17 13.33 4.19
CA SER A 262 -20.12 14.14 3.40
C SER A 262 -21.56 14.02 3.87
N TYR A 263 -21.97 12.86 4.40
CA TYR A 263 -23.35 12.66 4.85
C TYR A 263 -23.57 13.28 6.24
N ASP A 264 -24.44 14.30 6.30
CA ASP A 264 -24.95 14.85 7.55
C ASP A 264 -26.19 14.06 7.98
N PHE A 265 -26.07 13.15 8.94
CA PHE A 265 -27.20 12.32 9.35
C PHE A 265 -28.03 13.00 10.44
N ASP A 266 -29.05 13.74 10.03
CA ASP A 266 -30.07 14.38 10.88
C ASP A 266 -31.04 13.38 11.58
N THR A 267 -30.89 12.07 11.37
CA THR A 267 -31.79 11.04 11.96
C THR A 267 -31.07 10.04 12.88
N ARG A 268 -31.39 10.14 14.18
CA ARG A 268 -30.73 9.50 15.34
C ARG A 268 -30.64 7.95 15.33
N THR A 269 -31.46 7.26 14.53
CA THR A 269 -31.66 5.79 14.60
C THR A 269 -30.98 5.02 13.44
N ARG A 270 -30.86 5.59 12.22
CA ARG A 270 -29.99 5.04 11.16
C ARG A 270 -28.49 5.24 11.48
N ARG A 271 -28.21 6.28 12.25
CA ARG A 271 -26.90 6.71 12.79
C ARG A 271 -25.98 5.58 13.26
N ILE A 272 -26.48 4.57 13.99
CA ILE A 272 -25.59 3.61 14.69
C ILE A 272 -25.20 2.42 13.81
N LEU A 273 -26.12 1.93 12.97
CA LEU A 273 -25.86 0.76 12.10
C LEU A 273 -24.95 1.14 10.93
N ASP A 274 -25.17 2.30 10.31
CA ASP A 274 -24.32 2.78 9.22
C ASP A 274 -22.91 3.14 9.74
N GLN A 275 -22.79 3.77 10.91
CA GLN A 275 -21.50 4.06 11.55
C GLN A 275 -20.73 2.79 11.94
N LEU A 276 -21.43 1.76 12.45
CA LEU A 276 -20.79 0.48 12.76
C LEU A 276 -20.27 -0.21 11.49
N LEU A 277 -21.02 -0.16 10.39
CA LEU A 277 -20.59 -0.72 9.10
C LEU A 277 -19.34 -0.01 8.58
N VAL A 278 -19.31 1.32 8.57
CA VAL A 278 -18.13 2.09 8.13
C VAL A 278 -16.93 1.83 9.03
N TYR A 279 -17.14 1.74 10.34
CA TYR A 279 -16.11 1.40 11.32
C TYR A 279 -15.52 0.00 11.07
N VAL A 280 -16.37 -1.02 10.97
CA VAL A 280 -15.97 -2.42 10.71
C VAL A 280 -15.32 -2.56 9.33
N PHE A 281 -15.80 -1.82 8.33
CA PHE A 281 -15.20 -1.79 6.99
C PHE A 281 -13.79 -1.20 7.03
N SER A 282 -13.61 -0.06 7.72
CA SER A 282 -12.30 0.56 7.93
C SER A 282 -11.32 -0.37 8.64
N ALA A 283 -11.81 -1.03 9.69
CA ALA A 283 -11.05 -2.00 10.46
C ALA A 283 -10.69 -3.25 9.62
N THR A 284 -11.61 -3.75 8.83
CA THR A 284 -11.36 -4.96 8.02
C THR A 284 -10.35 -4.68 6.93
N ALA A 285 -10.51 -3.58 6.22
CA ALA A 285 -9.62 -3.23 5.12
C ALA A 285 -8.15 -3.04 5.57
N MET A 286 -7.92 -2.40 6.72
CA MET A 286 -6.57 -2.26 7.27
C MET A 286 -6.02 -3.59 7.83
N SER A 287 -6.89 -4.48 8.34
CA SER A 287 -6.48 -5.85 8.70
C SER A 287 -6.06 -6.68 7.47
N VAL A 288 -6.77 -6.54 6.35
CA VAL A 288 -6.40 -7.18 5.07
C VAL A 288 -5.03 -6.69 4.63
N CYS A 289 -4.76 -5.39 4.72
CA CYS A 289 -3.44 -4.83 4.42
C CYS A 289 -2.34 -5.48 5.28
N GLY A 290 -2.57 -5.59 6.59
CA GLY A 290 -1.62 -6.21 7.50
C GLY A 290 -1.38 -7.69 7.19
N ILE A 291 -2.45 -8.48 7.02
CA ILE A 291 -2.36 -9.92 6.72
C ILE A 291 -1.62 -10.17 5.41
N VAL A 292 -1.90 -9.39 4.36
CA VAL A 292 -1.21 -9.50 3.08
C VAL A 292 0.29 -9.26 3.26
N PHE A 293 0.70 -8.24 4.00
CA PHE A 293 2.13 -7.94 4.22
C PHE A 293 2.81 -8.79 5.29
N VAL A 294 2.05 -9.48 6.16
CA VAL A 294 2.58 -10.55 7.01
C VAL A 294 3.04 -11.71 6.11
N LEU A 295 2.19 -12.15 5.19
CA LEU A 295 2.49 -13.23 4.25
C LEU A 295 3.55 -12.83 3.22
N PHE A 296 3.42 -11.63 2.64
CA PHE A 296 4.29 -11.08 1.61
C PHE A 296 5.32 -10.10 2.17
N HIS A 297 5.86 -10.39 3.35
CA HIS A 297 6.88 -9.52 3.94
C HIS A 297 8.08 -9.38 2.98
N PRO A 298 8.66 -8.16 2.78
CA PRO A 298 9.79 -7.95 1.87
C PRO A 298 10.97 -8.88 2.11
N TYR A 299 11.18 -9.31 3.35
CA TYR A 299 12.14 -10.35 3.73
C TYR A 299 11.95 -11.68 2.98
N TRP A 300 10.71 -12.18 2.91
CA TRP A 300 10.38 -13.44 2.23
C TRP A 300 10.45 -13.28 0.70
N VAL A 301 10.01 -12.13 0.20
CA VAL A 301 9.90 -11.84 -1.23
C VAL A 301 11.28 -11.55 -1.84
N PHE A 302 12.03 -10.60 -1.28
CA PHE A 302 13.30 -10.15 -1.84
C PHE A 302 14.52 -10.90 -1.26
N GLY A 303 14.37 -11.61 -0.15
CA GLY A 303 15.45 -12.37 0.51
C GLY A 303 16.07 -11.65 1.71
N LYS A 304 17.07 -12.32 2.34
CA LYS A 304 17.70 -11.85 3.59
C LYS A 304 18.46 -10.54 3.44
N ASP A 305 19.06 -10.31 2.28
CA ASP A 305 19.89 -9.13 2.03
C ASP A 305 19.12 -8.07 1.27
N ASN A 306 19.19 -6.84 1.78
CA ASN A 306 18.64 -5.66 1.11
C ASN A 306 19.50 -5.26 -0.11
N GLN A 307 19.57 -6.15 -1.11
CA GLN A 307 20.35 -5.93 -2.33
C GLN A 307 19.71 -4.91 -3.28
N VAL A 308 18.41 -4.64 -3.10
CA VAL A 308 17.62 -3.69 -3.88
C VAL A 308 17.67 -2.32 -3.19
N SER A 309 18.73 -1.55 -3.43
CA SER A 309 18.86 -0.20 -2.89
C SER A 309 18.13 0.83 -3.76
N ILE A 310 17.31 1.67 -3.13
CA ILE A 310 16.51 2.71 -3.81
C ILE A 310 17.38 3.91 -4.19
N VAL A 311 18.47 4.14 -3.44
CA VAL A 311 19.33 5.35 -3.51
C VAL A 311 20.40 5.27 -4.62
N GLY A 312 20.61 4.13 -5.27
CA GLY A 312 21.66 3.96 -6.29
C GLY A 312 21.21 3.99 -7.76
N GLY A 313 19.91 4.00 -8.04
CA GLY A 313 19.35 3.77 -9.38
C GLY A 313 19.46 4.93 -10.38
N SER A 314 20.29 5.95 -10.12
CA SER A 314 20.33 7.17 -10.93
C SER A 314 21.60 7.38 -11.77
N ARG A 315 22.67 6.59 -11.60
CA ARG A 315 23.93 6.79 -12.36
C ARG A 315 24.51 5.54 -13.03
N SER A 316 24.31 4.34 -12.48
CA SER A 316 24.96 3.13 -13.02
C SER A 316 24.22 2.48 -14.20
N ASN A 317 22.88 2.66 -14.31
CA ASN A 317 22.08 1.91 -15.28
C ASN A 317 22.22 2.38 -16.74
N SER A 318 22.59 3.65 -16.99
CA SER A 318 22.78 4.15 -18.36
C SER A 318 24.11 3.72 -18.95
N GLU A 319 25.13 3.45 -18.14
CA GLU A 319 26.45 3.02 -18.61
C GLU A 319 26.48 1.52 -18.89
N SER A 320 25.91 0.67 -18.02
CA SER A 320 25.91 -0.79 -18.25
C SER A 320 25.04 -1.22 -19.44
N PHE A 321 24.00 -0.46 -19.78
CA PHE A 321 23.17 -0.73 -20.95
C PHE A 321 23.80 -0.23 -22.26
N ARG A 322 24.62 0.84 -22.20
CA ARG A 322 25.34 1.37 -23.38
C ARG A 322 26.59 0.56 -23.72
N VAL A 323 27.29 0.02 -22.73
CA VAL A 323 28.49 -0.81 -22.94
C VAL A 323 28.14 -2.13 -23.62
N ASN A 324 27.04 -2.79 -23.21
CA ASN A 324 26.63 -4.07 -23.81
C ASN A 324 25.92 -3.95 -25.18
N GLY A 325 25.52 -2.75 -25.60
CA GLY A 325 24.82 -2.52 -26.87
C GLY A 325 25.73 -2.14 -28.04
N LEU A 326 27.03 -1.96 -27.80
CA LEU A 326 28.01 -1.52 -28.82
C LEU A 326 29.09 -2.58 -29.13
N GLU A 327 29.08 -3.75 -28.47
CA GLU A 327 30.08 -4.80 -28.69
C GLU A 327 29.60 -5.93 -29.63
N GLU A 328 28.34 -5.96 -30.06
CA GLU A 328 27.85 -6.90 -31.07
C GLU A 328 27.87 -6.25 -32.47
N GLY A 329 29.06 -6.11 -33.06
CA GLY A 329 29.15 -5.53 -34.40
C GLY A 329 30.52 -5.33 -35.04
N SER A 330 31.47 -6.26 -34.89
CA SER A 330 32.54 -6.49 -35.89
C SER A 330 33.49 -7.62 -35.45
N SER A 331 33.21 -8.85 -35.88
CA SER A 331 34.21 -9.92 -35.88
C SER A 331 33.91 -10.91 -37.01
N GLU A 332 34.23 -10.46 -38.23
CA GLU A 332 34.50 -11.24 -39.44
C GLU A 332 35.59 -10.40 -40.15
N ASP A 333 36.66 -10.88 -40.75
CA ASP A 333 37.21 -12.21 -40.95
C ASP A 333 38.63 -11.99 -41.53
N ASN A 334 39.51 -12.94 -41.24
CA ASN A 334 40.67 -13.37 -42.02
C ASN A 334 41.94 -12.53 -42.24
N SER A 335 43.03 -13.22 -41.87
CA SER A 335 44.42 -13.11 -42.27
C SER A 335 44.68 -12.90 -43.78
N LYS A 336 45.68 -12.08 -44.14
CA LYS A 336 46.94 -12.50 -44.82
C LYS A 336 47.74 -11.33 -45.46
N TYR A 337 49.08 -11.49 -45.44
CA TYR A 337 50.18 -10.77 -46.15
C TYR A 337 50.44 -9.34 -45.62
N VAL A 338 51.62 -8.92 -45.10
CA VAL A 338 53.04 -9.07 -45.45
C VAL A 338 53.36 -8.67 -46.89
N PHE A 339 53.82 -7.41 -46.99
CA PHE A 339 54.25 -6.59 -48.13
C PHE A 339 53.17 -5.99 -49.04
#